data_AF-A0A329KWG2-F1
#
_entry.id   AF-A0A329KWG2-F1
#
_cell.length_a   1.000
_cell.length_b   1.000
_cell.length_c   1.000
_cell.angle_alpha   90.00
_cell.angle_beta   90.00
_cell.angle_gamma   90.00
#
_symmetry.space_group_name_H-M   'P 1'
#
loop_
_entity.id
_entity.type
_entity.pdbx_description
1 polymer ?
#
loop_
_entity_poly.entity_id
_entity_poly.type
_entity_poly.pdbx_seq_one_letter_code
_entity_poly.pdbx_strand_id
1 'polypeptide(L)'
;MPIDEPAAHGAATTSTAGSGRSNTADIVATVILLVIHAGLYGATFALLGLLVMTTDACGSRQCGDSAWIDRAMNLATWGGAALLLIDIVVAVYLLVRRQRAFFVPIVGCLAQVALAVGAVAMELQAGPV
;
A
#
# COMPACT_ATOMS: atom_id res chain seq x y z
N MET A 1 43.96 49.66 35.49
CA MET A 1 43.38 49.79 34.14
C MET A 1 42.71 48.45 33.84
N PRO A 2 41.38 48.39 33.77
CA PRO A 2 40.63 47.16 33.53
C PRO A 2 40.60 46.86 32.02
N ILE A 3 40.83 45.62 31.63
CA ILE A 3 40.50 45.13 30.29
C ILE A 3 39.75 43.82 30.49
N ASP A 4 38.44 43.92 30.48
CA ASP A 4 37.54 42.79 30.31
C ASP A 4 37.62 42.35 28.84
N GLU A 5 37.88 41.07 28.57
CA GLU A 5 37.34 40.43 27.36
C GLU A 5 37.25 38.90 27.55
N PRO A 6 36.03 38.36 27.74
CA PRO A 6 35.81 36.92 27.73
C PRO A 6 35.79 36.44 26.28
N ALA A 7 36.74 35.58 25.92
CA ALA A 7 36.73 34.90 24.62
C ALA A 7 35.47 34.03 24.53
N ALA A 8 34.51 34.53 23.75
CA ALA A 8 33.28 33.87 23.38
C ALA A 8 33.57 32.44 22.89
N HIS A 9 33.08 31.46 23.65
CA HIS A 9 32.96 30.11 23.17
C HIS A 9 31.90 30.12 22.07
N GLY A 10 32.37 30.19 20.82
CA GLY A 10 31.58 29.89 19.63
C GLY A 10 31.15 28.43 19.67
N ALA A 11 30.18 28.13 20.54
CA ALA A 11 29.39 26.92 20.46
C ALA A 11 28.60 27.04 19.15
N ALA A 12 29.13 26.39 18.11
CA ALA A 12 28.36 26.03 16.94
C ALA A 12 27.06 25.39 17.44
N THR A 13 25.98 26.16 17.39
CA THR A 13 24.62 25.69 17.60
C THR A 13 24.31 24.78 16.43
N THR A 14 24.78 23.55 16.54
CA THR A 14 24.41 22.43 15.67
C THR A 14 22.89 22.43 15.64
N SER A 15 22.34 22.75 14.48
CA SER A 15 20.91 22.98 14.29
C SER A 15 20.13 21.71 14.60
N THR A 16 19.62 21.58 15.83
CA THR A 16 18.71 20.51 16.28
C THR A 16 17.29 20.72 15.73
N ALA A 17 17.15 21.26 14.52
CA ALA A 17 15.85 21.43 13.86
C ALA A 17 15.45 20.21 13.00
N GLY A 18 16.36 19.25 12.78
CA GLY A 18 16.19 18.14 11.83
C GLY A 18 15.54 16.85 12.37
N SER A 19 15.49 16.63 13.69
CA SER A 19 15.04 15.33 14.23
C SER A 19 13.51 15.21 14.35
N GLY A 20 12.81 16.31 14.62
CA GLY A 20 11.34 16.30 14.71
C GLY A 20 10.65 16.24 13.33
N ARG A 21 11.16 17.01 12.36
CA ARG A 21 10.56 17.14 11.02
C ARG A 21 10.66 15.84 10.21
N SER A 22 11.76 15.11 10.36
CA SER A 22 11.97 13.83 9.67
C SER A 22 11.04 12.73 10.18
N ASN A 23 10.73 12.70 11.48
CA ASN A 23 9.77 11.76 12.06
C ASN A 23 8.32 12.07 11.63
N THR A 24 7.90 13.34 11.61
CA THR A 24 6.55 13.70 11.13
C THR A 24 6.36 13.37 9.65
N ALA A 25 7.37 13.63 8.82
CA ALA A 25 7.31 13.31 7.39
C ALA A 25 7.18 11.81 7.13
N ASP A 26 7.89 10.96 7.89
CA ASP A 26 7.80 9.50 7.79
C ASP A 26 6.40 8.98 8.16
N ILE A 27 5.81 9.52 9.24
CA ILE A 27 4.44 9.17 9.65
C ILE A 27 3.44 9.57 8.55
N VAL A 28 3.50 10.82 8.07
CA VAL A 28 2.59 11.31 7.03
C VAL A 28 2.72 10.49 5.75
N ALA A 29 3.96 10.19 5.31
CA ALA A 29 4.20 9.35 4.14
C ALA A 29 3.62 7.94 4.32
N THR A 30 3.85 7.32 5.49
CA THR A 30 3.32 5.99 5.81
C THR A 30 1.79 5.98 5.79
N VAL A 31 1.13 6.98 6.39
CA VAL A 31 -0.33 7.09 6.39
C VAL A 31 -0.88 7.27 4.97
N ILE A 32 -0.27 8.15 4.17
CA ILE A 32 -0.69 8.37 2.78
C ILE A 32 -0.58 7.07 1.98
N LEU A 33 0.53 6.35 2.12
CA LEU A 33 0.73 5.08 1.41
C LEU A 33 -0.26 4.00 1.85
N LEU A 34 -0.60 3.91 3.14
CA LEU A 34 -1.63 2.98 3.62
C LEU A 34 -3.02 3.33 3.05
N VAL A 35 -3.36 4.62 2.95
CA VAL A 35 -4.60 5.06 2.30
C VAL A 35 -4.61 4.68 0.81
N ILE A 36 -3.48 4.86 0.12
CA ILE A 36 -3.32 4.44 -1.28
C ILE A 36 -3.49 2.92 -1.41
N HIS A 37 -2.90 2.13 -0.50
CA HIS A 37 -3.03 0.68 -0.51
C HIS A 37 -4.49 0.25 -0.27
N ALA A 38 -5.18 0.83 0.70
CA ALA A 38 -6.60 0.59 0.93
C ALA A 38 -7.44 0.96 -0.30
N GLY A 39 -7.11 2.08 -0.96
CA GLY A 39 -7.73 2.48 -2.22
C GLY A 39 -7.48 1.50 -3.36
N LEU A 40 -6.25 0.98 -3.50
CA LEU A 40 -5.89 -0.06 -4.48
C LEU A 40 -6.67 -1.35 -4.25
N TYR A 41 -6.82 -1.77 -2.99
CA TYR A 41 -7.64 -2.92 -2.62
C TYR A 41 -9.10 -2.72 -3.05
N GLY A 42 -9.71 -1.58 -2.69
CA GLY A 42 -11.07 -1.25 -3.08
C GLY A 42 -11.26 -1.17 -4.60
N ALA A 43 -10.30 -0.57 -5.32
CA ALA A 43 -10.32 -0.49 -6.77
C ALA A 43 -10.20 -1.88 -7.43
N THR A 44 -9.37 -2.77 -6.88
CA THR A 44 -9.24 -4.16 -7.36
C THR A 44 -10.57 -4.90 -7.22
N PHE A 45 -11.21 -4.78 -6.06
CA PHE A 45 -12.51 -5.42 -5.80
C PHE A 45 -13.60 -4.89 -6.74
N ALA A 46 -13.67 -3.57 -6.92
CA ALA A 46 -14.64 -2.95 -7.84
C ALA A 46 -14.40 -3.37 -9.30
N LEU A 47 -13.14 -3.43 -9.74
CA LEU A 47 -12.78 -3.83 -11.10
C LEU A 47 -13.22 -5.25 -11.41
N LEU A 48 -12.93 -6.20 -10.52
CA LEU A 48 -13.34 -7.61 -10.70
C LEU A 48 -14.86 -7.76 -10.61
N GLY A 49 -15.52 -7.02 -9.70
CA GLY A 49 -16.99 -6.98 -9.67
C GLY A 49 -17.60 -6.54 -11.00
N LEU A 50 -17.02 -5.54 -11.67
CA LEU A 50 -17.44 -5.12 -13.01
C LEU A 50 -17.17 -6.21 -14.06
N LEU A 51 -16.00 -6.85 -14.04
CA LEU A 51 -15.65 -7.92 -14.97
C LEU A 51 -16.59 -9.13 -14.83
N VAL A 52 -16.99 -9.51 -13.62
CA VAL A 52 -18.03 -10.52 -13.39
C VAL A 52 -19.34 -10.12 -14.06
N MET A 53 -19.76 -8.86 -13.93
CA MET A 53 -20.96 -8.39 -14.64
C MET A 53 -20.80 -8.48 -16.15
N THR A 54 -19.61 -8.29 -16.72
CA THR A 54 -19.41 -8.45 -18.18
C THR A 54 -19.44 -9.90 -18.66
N THR A 55 -19.18 -10.86 -17.77
CA THR A 55 -19.19 -12.29 -18.10
C THR A 55 -20.57 -12.93 -17.98
N ASP A 56 -21.60 -12.17 -17.57
CA ASP A 56 -22.99 -12.64 -17.52
C ASP A 56 -23.54 -13.07 -18.91
N ALA A 57 -23.07 -12.41 -19.97
CA ALA A 57 -23.43 -12.67 -21.36
C ALA A 57 -23.07 -14.09 -21.82
N CYS A 58 -22.20 -14.78 -21.08
CA CYS A 58 -21.85 -16.18 -21.27
C CYS A 58 -23.00 -17.16 -21.03
N GLY A 59 -24.16 -16.71 -20.53
CA GLY A 59 -25.39 -17.50 -20.58
C GLY A 59 -25.90 -17.75 -22.01
N SER A 60 -25.48 -16.94 -22.97
CA SER A 60 -25.93 -16.98 -24.38
C SER A 60 -24.82 -17.31 -25.39
N ARG A 61 -23.54 -17.32 -24.97
CA ARG A 61 -22.37 -17.60 -25.80
C ARG A 61 -21.42 -18.57 -25.10
N GLN A 62 -20.60 -19.27 -25.86
CA GLN A 62 -19.60 -20.19 -25.30
C GLN A 62 -18.47 -19.40 -24.64
N CYS A 63 -18.20 -19.68 -23.37
CA CYS A 63 -17.13 -19.05 -22.58
C CYS A 63 -16.24 -20.11 -21.91
N GLY A 64 -15.16 -19.64 -21.29
CA GLY A 64 -14.22 -20.46 -20.53
C GLY A 64 -14.80 -21.05 -19.23
N ASP A 65 -13.90 -21.61 -18.40
CA ASP A 65 -14.27 -22.25 -17.13
C ASP A 65 -14.64 -21.20 -16.06
N SER A 66 -15.89 -21.20 -15.61
CA SER A 66 -16.41 -20.26 -14.61
C SER A 66 -15.75 -20.38 -13.24
N ALA A 67 -15.10 -21.51 -12.93
CA ALA A 67 -14.38 -21.67 -11.68
C ALA A 67 -13.20 -20.70 -11.55
N TRP A 68 -12.70 -20.11 -12.64
CA TRP A 68 -11.69 -19.05 -12.57
C TRP A 68 -12.22 -17.74 -12.00
N ILE A 69 -13.51 -17.44 -12.15
CA ILE A 69 -14.15 -16.25 -11.55
C ILE A 69 -14.15 -16.37 -10.03
N ASP A 70 -14.59 -17.51 -9.49
CA ASP A 70 -14.60 -17.74 -8.04
C ASP A 70 -13.19 -17.68 -7.45
N ARG A 71 -12.18 -18.19 -8.17
CA ARG A 71 -10.78 -18.11 -7.75
C ARG A 71 -10.26 -16.68 -7.77
N ALA A 72 -10.55 -15.91 -8.82
CA ALA A 72 -10.16 -14.52 -8.93
C ALA A 72 -10.78 -13.67 -7.82
N MET A 73 -12.09 -13.84 -7.58
CA MET A 73 -12.82 -13.09 -6.55
C MET A 73 -12.32 -13.44 -5.14
N ASN A 74 -12.06 -14.72 -4.86
CA ASN A 74 -11.46 -15.14 -3.59
C ASN A 74 -10.04 -14.60 -3.42
N LEU A 75 -9.22 -14.63 -4.46
CA LEU A 75 -7.85 -14.11 -4.41
C LEU A 75 -7.86 -12.60 -4.13
N ALA A 76 -8.70 -11.84 -4.82
CA ALA A 76 -8.79 -10.40 -4.63
C ALA A 76 -9.36 -10.03 -3.27
N THR A 77 -10.43 -10.71 -2.83
CA THR A 77 -11.09 -10.42 -1.55
C THR A 77 -10.21 -10.84 -0.39
N TRP A 78 -9.87 -12.13 -0.29
CA TRP A 78 -9.16 -12.67 0.87
C TRP A 78 -7.66 -12.42 0.78
N GLY A 79 -7.06 -12.60 -0.39
CA GLY A 79 -5.64 -12.32 -0.60
C GLY A 79 -5.33 -10.83 -0.48
N GLY A 80 -6.14 -9.97 -1.10
CA GLY A 80 -6.00 -8.52 -0.98
C GLY A 80 -6.23 -8.01 0.45
N ALA A 81 -7.28 -8.50 1.14
CA ALA A 81 -7.52 -8.13 2.53
C ALA A 81 -6.38 -8.58 3.46
N ALA A 82 -5.86 -9.80 3.27
CA ALA A 82 -4.73 -10.29 4.04
C ALA A 82 -3.47 -9.44 3.82
N LEU A 83 -3.16 -9.07 2.57
CA LEU A 83 -2.04 -8.19 2.25
C LEU A 83 -2.17 -6.82 2.93
N LEU A 84 -3.34 -6.19 2.82
CA LEU A 84 -3.60 -4.89 3.45
C LEU A 84 -3.47 -4.97 4.98
N LEU A 85 -4.00 -6.01 5.61
CA LEU A 85 -3.90 -6.20 7.05
C LEU A 85 -2.45 -6.38 7.50
N ILE A 86 -1.68 -7.22 6.81
CA ILE A 86 -0.26 -7.44 7.10
C ILE A 86 0.52 -6.12 6.97
N ASP A 87 0.27 -5.37 5.89
CA ASP A 87 0.92 -4.09 5.63
C ASP A 87 0.65 -3.07 6.74
N ILE A 88 -0.60 -2.93 7.16
CA ILE A 88 -0.99 -2.07 8.30
C ILE A 88 -0.27 -2.50 9.58
N VAL A 89 -0.30 -3.80 9.92
CA VAL A 89 0.31 -4.31 11.15
C VAL A 89 1.81 -4.05 11.18
N VAL A 90 2.51 -4.34 10.08
CA VAL A 90 3.96 -4.15 10.00
C VAL A 90 4.31 -2.65 10.00
N ALA A 91 3.57 -1.81 9.28
CA ALA A 91 3.79 -0.37 9.28
C ALA A 91 3.60 0.23 10.68
N VAL A 92 2.51 -0.12 11.39
CA VAL A 92 2.26 0.31 12.77
C VAL A 92 3.37 -0.17 13.70
N TYR A 93 3.80 -1.44 13.57
CA TYR A 93 4.88 -1.99 14.38
C TYR A 93 6.19 -1.20 14.22
N LEU A 94 6.58 -0.87 12.98
CA LEU A 94 7.79 -0.08 12.70
C LEU A 94 7.68 1.35 13.22
N LEU A 95 6.51 2.00 13.05
CA LEU A 95 6.26 3.34 13.59
C LEU A 95 6.36 3.36 15.13
N VAL A 96 5.80 2.36 15.81
CA VAL A 96 5.91 2.21 17.27
C VAL A 96 7.38 2.02 17.70
N ARG A 97 8.17 1.30 16.89
CA ARG A 97 9.62 1.12 17.11
C ARG A 97 10.47 2.33 16.73
N ARG A 98 9.87 3.43 16.25
CA ARG A 98 10.55 4.63 15.70
C ARG A 98 11.54 4.27 14.58
N GLN A 99 11.22 3.23 13.81
CA GLN A 99 11.94 2.84 12.60
C GLN A 99 11.23 3.42 11.37
N ARG A 100 11.98 3.62 10.28
CA ARG A 100 11.43 4.12 9.01
C ARG A 100 10.41 3.12 8.48
N ALA A 101 9.13 3.49 8.44
CA ALA A 101 8.04 2.58 8.08
C ALA A 101 7.59 2.70 6.61
N PHE A 102 7.95 3.79 5.92
CA PHE A 102 7.42 4.10 4.57
C PHE A 102 7.72 3.05 3.49
N PHE A 103 8.77 2.24 3.63
CA PHE A 103 9.10 1.24 2.60
C PHE A 103 8.12 0.07 2.59
N VAL A 104 7.48 -0.23 3.72
CA VAL A 104 6.57 -1.38 3.86
C VAL A 104 5.31 -1.16 3.03
N PRO A 105 4.59 -0.03 3.15
CA PRO A 105 3.43 0.25 2.31
C PRO A 105 3.72 0.31 0.82
N ILE A 106 4.94 0.68 0.41
CA ILE A 106 5.33 0.66 -1.01
C ILE A 106 5.35 -0.78 -1.51
N VAL A 107 5.98 -1.69 -0.75
CA VAL A 107 6.00 -3.12 -1.09
C VAL A 107 4.59 -3.70 -1.06
N GLY A 108 3.77 -3.33 -0.08
CA GLY A 108 2.36 -3.69 0.00
C GLY A 108 1.59 -3.28 -1.26
N CYS A 109 1.72 -2.03 -1.70
CA CYS A 109 1.09 -1.53 -2.93
C CYS A 109 1.55 -2.33 -4.17
N LEU A 110 2.85 -2.60 -4.31
CA LEU A 110 3.37 -3.36 -5.44
C LEU A 110 2.84 -4.81 -5.44
N ALA A 111 2.77 -5.44 -4.26
CA ALA A 111 2.19 -6.77 -4.10
C ALA A 111 0.70 -6.76 -4.47
N GLN A 112 -0.05 -5.72 -4.05
CA GLN A 112 -1.46 -5.57 -4.38
C GLN A 112 -1.69 -5.40 -5.88
N VAL A 113 -0.85 -4.63 -6.57
CA VAL A 113 -0.90 -4.48 -8.04
C VAL A 113 -0.63 -5.82 -8.73
N ALA A 114 0.40 -6.56 -8.29
CA ALA A 114 0.69 -7.88 -8.85
C ALA A 114 -0.47 -8.86 -8.63
N LEU A 115 -1.09 -8.84 -7.45
CA LEU A 115 -2.27 -9.64 -7.15
C LEU A 115 -3.45 -9.26 -8.06
N ALA A 116 -3.70 -7.96 -8.25
CA ALA A 116 -4.76 -7.48 -9.12
C ALA A 116 -4.58 -7.95 -10.58
N VAL A 117 -3.35 -7.86 -11.10
CA VAL A 117 -3.02 -8.38 -12.44
C VAL A 117 -3.28 -9.89 -12.53
N GLY A 118 -2.88 -10.65 -11.51
CA GLY A 118 -3.16 -12.08 -11.45
C GLY A 118 -4.66 -12.41 -11.44
N ALA A 119 -5.44 -11.69 -10.65
CA ALA A 119 -6.89 -11.89 -10.57
C ALA A 119 -7.59 -11.54 -11.91
N VAL A 120 -7.20 -10.43 -12.55
CA VAL A 120 -7.72 -10.08 -13.88
C VAL A 120 -7.37 -11.14 -14.92
N ALA A 121 -6.12 -11.64 -14.92
CA ALA A 121 -5.72 -12.72 -15.83
C ALA A 121 -6.54 -14.00 -15.63
N MET A 122 -6.91 -14.31 -14.38
CA MET A 122 -7.81 -15.44 -14.07
C MET A 122 -9.21 -15.20 -14.63
N GLU A 123 -9.82 -14.02 -14.44
CA GLU A 123 -11.16 -13.76 -14.99
C GLU A 123 -11.19 -13.74 -16.52
N LEU A 124 -10.11 -13.27 -17.18
CA LEU A 124 -10.01 -13.36 -18.63
C LEU A 124 -10.02 -14.80 -19.14
N GLN A 125 -9.56 -15.76 -18.34
CA GLN A 125 -9.65 -17.19 -18.66
C GLN A 125 -11.10 -17.72 -18.62
N ALA A 126 -12.00 -17.02 -17.94
CA ALA A 126 -13.43 -17.31 -17.90
C ALA A 126 -14.25 -16.58 -18.97
N GLY A 127 -13.66 -15.60 -19.68
CA GLY A 127 -14.31 -14.83 -20.73
C GLY A 127 -14.61 -15.63 -22.01
N PRO A 128 -15.18 -14.98 -23.04
CA PRO A 128 -15.46 -15.62 -24.33
C PRO A 128 -14.18 -16.18 -24.96
N VAL A 129 -14.25 -17.42 -25.46
CA VAL A 129 -13.15 -18.09 -26.16
C VAL A 129 -12.99 -17.63 -27.60
#